data_AF-A0A1F4JM54-F1
#
_entry.id   AF-A0A1F4JM54-F1
#
_cell.length_a   1.000
_cell.length_b   1.000
_cell.length_c   1.000
_cell.angle_alpha   90.00
_cell.angle_beta   90.00
_cell.angle_gamma   90.00
#
_symmetry.space_group_name_H-M   'P 1'
#
loop_
_entity.id
_entity.type
_entity.pdbx_description
1 polymer ?
#
loop_
_entity_poly.entity_id
_entity_poly.type
_entity_poly.pdbx_seq_one_letter_code
_entity_poly.pdbx_strand_id
1 'polypeptide(L)'
;MSNFKPPLSFDELHAIGERNRTNADVKALLWEIKRLHAVVSRAHQIYRSNGSIPQFLNEALWNEIKDDPVVKAWEDLNKPKVEPGDDDD
;
A
#
# COMPACT_ATOMS: atom_id res chain seq x y z
N MET A 1 -11.61 -10.86 13.20
CA MET A 1 -10.13 -10.85 13.32
C MET A 1 -9.57 -11.26 11.97
N SER A 2 -8.59 -10.54 11.42
CA SER A 2 -8.09 -10.84 10.07
C SER A 2 -7.30 -12.15 10.07
N ASN A 3 -7.34 -12.89 8.96
CA ASN A 3 -6.65 -14.19 8.80
C ASN A 3 -5.12 -14.05 8.60
N PHE A 4 -4.53 -12.92 9.00
CA PHE A 4 -3.12 -12.65 8.80
C PHE A 4 -2.30 -13.06 10.03
N LYS A 5 -1.07 -13.54 9.80
CA LYS A 5 -0.08 -13.69 10.87
C LYS A 5 0.20 -12.32 11.51
N PRO A 6 0.62 -12.28 12.79
CA PRO A 6 1.10 -11.05 13.39
C PRO A 6 2.17 -10.38 12.51
N PRO A 7 2.14 -9.04 12.39
CA PRO A 7 3.18 -8.33 11.65
C PRO A 7 4.54 -8.53 12.33
N LEU A 8 5.60 -8.60 11.52
CA LEU A 8 6.96 -8.64 12.03
C LEU A 8 7.36 -7.28 12.62
N SER A 9 8.05 -7.30 13.74
CA SER A 9 8.71 -6.14 14.32
C SER A 9 9.89 -5.68 13.47
N PHE A 10 10.35 -4.45 13.74
CA PHE A 10 11.57 -3.90 13.12
C PHE A 10 12.78 -4.80 13.38
N ASP A 11 12.94 -5.30 14.61
CA ASP A 11 14.07 -6.13 15.01
C ASP A 11 14.04 -7.50 14.29
N GLU A 12 12.86 -8.09 14.11
CA GLU A 12 12.71 -9.33 13.36
C GLU A 12 13.06 -9.15 11.88
N LEU A 13 12.59 -8.06 11.25
CA LEU A 13 12.94 -7.74 9.87
C LEU A 13 14.43 -7.47 9.70
N HIS A 14 15.03 -6.73 10.63
CA HIS A 14 16.47 -6.48 10.65
C HIS A 14 17.26 -7.79 10.79
N ALA A 15 16.88 -8.66 11.72
CA ALA A 15 17.52 -9.96 11.90
C ALA A 15 17.39 -10.86 10.66
N ILE A 16 16.27 -10.81 9.92
CA ILE A 16 16.12 -11.52 8.63
C ILE A 16 17.13 -10.97 7.60
N GLY A 17 17.27 -9.65 7.50
CA GLY A 17 18.23 -9.01 6.60
C GLY A 17 19.67 -9.42 6.90
N GLU A 18 20.04 -9.45 8.17
CA GLU A 18 21.38 -9.82 8.64
C GLU A 18 21.74 -11.27 8.32
N ARG A 19 20.78 -12.19 8.44
CA ARG A 19 20.97 -13.60 8.05
C ARG A 19 21.08 -13.79 6.53
N ASN A 20 20.59 -12.85 5.73
CA ASN A 20 20.44 -13.00 4.27
C ASN A 20 21.14 -11.88 3.49
N ARG A 21 22.26 -11.35 4.00
CA ARG A 21 22.96 -10.17 3.43
C ARG A 21 23.38 -10.30 1.96
N THR A 22 23.50 -11.50 1.39
CA THR A 22 23.87 -11.71 -0.01
C THR A 22 22.68 -12.10 -0.90
N ASN A 23 21.52 -12.41 -0.32
CA ASN A 23 20.34 -12.82 -1.08
C ASN A 23 19.60 -11.58 -1.62
N ALA A 24 19.64 -11.39 -2.93
CA ALA A 24 19.03 -10.24 -3.60
C ALA A 24 17.50 -10.22 -3.47
N ASP A 25 16.86 -11.39 -3.52
CA ASP A 25 15.39 -11.50 -3.43
C ASP A 25 14.91 -11.16 -2.03
N VAL A 26 15.60 -11.64 -0.99
CA VAL A 26 15.26 -11.28 0.40
C VAL A 26 15.41 -9.78 0.64
N LYS A 27 16.45 -9.15 0.07
CA LYS A 27 16.59 -7.69 0.13
C LYS A 27 15.44 -6.98 -0.56
N ALA A 28 15.05 -7.43 -1.75
CA ALA A 28 13.92 -6.85 -2.49
C ALA A 28 12.62 -6.95 -1.67
N LEU A 29 12.34 -8.11 -1.07
CA LEU A 29 11.16 -8.30 -0.21
C LEU A 29 11.20 -7.44 1.05
N LEU A 30 12.36 -7.32 1.72
CA LEU A 30 12.49 -6.44 2.90
C LEU A 30 12.30 -4.96 2.54
N TRP A 31 12.75 -4.55 1.35
CA TRP A 31 12.48 -3.21 0.82
C TRP A 31 10.99 -2.98 0.60
N GLU A 32 10.30 -3.95 0.01
CA GLU A 32 8.86 -3.85 -0.22
C GLU A 32 8.07 -3.77 1.09
N ILE A 33 8.43 -4.58 2.09
CA ILE A 33 7.84 -4.51 3.43
C ILE A 33 8.05 -3.12 4.06
N LYS A 34 9.27 -2.58 3.95
CA LYS A 34 9.59 -1.24 4.47
C LYS A 34 8.76 -0.16 3.77
N ARG A 35 8.57 -0.26 2.45
CA ARG A 35 7.71 0.64 1.66
C ARG A 35 6.25 0.57 2.15
N LEU A 36 5.70 -0.63 2.30
CA LEU A 36 4.32 -0.83 2.79
C LEU A 36 4.13 -0.27 4.21
N HIS A 37 5.10 -0.46 5.11
CA HIS A 37 5.05 0.13 6.45
C HIS A 37 5.03 1.67 6.43
N ALA A 38 5.76 2.30 5.51
CA ALA A 38 5.73 3.76 5.34
C ALA A 38 4.35 4.25 4.88
N VAL A 39 3.75 3.58 3.89
CA VAL A 39 2.40 3.87 3.39
C VAL A 39 1.37 3.75 4.50
N VAL A 40 1.39 2.64 5.26
CA VAL A 40 0.47 2.42 6.39
C VAL A 40 0.64 3.48 7.48
N SER A 41 1.88 3.88 7.77
CA SER A 41 2.15 4.92 8.76
C SER A 41 1.58 6.27 8.33
N ARG A 42 1.73 6.64 7.06
CA ARG A 42 1.18 7.90 6.50
C ARG A 42 -0.35 7.87 6.46
N ALA A 43 -0.95 6.75 6.05
CA ALA A 43 -2.39 6.55 6.11
C ALA A 43 -2.93 6.68 7.55
N HIS A 44 -2.23 6.12 8.54
CA HIS A 44 -2.61 6.28 9.95
C HIS A 44 -2.48 7.72 10.45
N GLN A 45 -1.44 8.47 10.04
CA GLN A 45 -1.31 9.90 10.37
C GLN A 45 -2.50 10.71 9.83
N ILE A 46 -2.88 10.46 8.58
CA ILE A 46 -4.06 11.05 7.94
C ILE A 46 -5.32 10.69 8.73
N TYR A 47 -5.55 9.40 9.02
CA TYR A 47 -6.71 8.96 9.81
C TYR A 47 -6.81 9.66 11.17
N ARG A 48 -5.69 9.84 11.90
CA ARG A 48 -5.70 10.51 13.21
C ARG A 48 -5.88 12.02 13.17
N SER A 49 -5.77 12.65 12.01
CA SER A 49 -5.85 14.12 11.89
C SER A 49 -7.29 14.67 11.93
N ASN A 50 -8.29 13.86 12.30
CA ASN A 50 -9.65 14.26 12.74
C ASN A 50 -10.31 15.39 11.93
N GLY A 51 -10.23 15.32 10.59
CA GLY A 51 -10.96 16.23 9.69
C GLY A 51 -10.27 17.54 9.35
N SER A 52 -9.10 17.84 9.91
CA SER A 52 -8.28 19.01 9.55
C SER A 52 -6.98 18.58 8.85
N ILE A 53 -7.09 17.63 7.93
CA ILE A 53 -5.95 17.19 7.13
C ILE A 53 -5.62 18.30 6.14
N PRO A 54 -4.41 18.90 6.18
CA PRO A 54 -3.99 19.77 5.11
C PRO A 54 -4.01 18.99 3.79
N GLN A 55 -4.62 19.56 2.76
CA GLN A 55 -4.77 18.95 1.44
C GLN A 55 -3.45 18.35 0.90
N PHE A 56 -2.32 19.00 1.18
CA PHE A 56 -0.99 18.53 0.77
C PHE A 56 -0.59 17.16 1.35
N LEU A 57 -1.08 16.77 2.54
CA LEU A 57 -0.80 15.45 3.11
C LEU A 57 -1.60 14.35 2.42
N ASN A 58 -2.86 14.64 2.08
CA ASN A 58 -3.70 13.73 1.31
C ASN A 58 -3.11 13.52 -0.10
N GLU A 59 -2.75 14.61 -0.77
CA GLU A 59 -2.08 14.56 -2.08
C GLU A 59 -0.73 13.84 -2.02
N ALA A 60 0.03 13.99 -0.94
CA ALA A 60 1.28 13.26 -0.76
C ALA A 60 1.06 11.74 -0.65
N LEU A 61 0.08 11.30 0.15
CA LEU A 61 -0.27 9.88 0.23
C LEU A 61 -0.77 9.37 -1.13
N TRP A 62 -1.66 10.12 -1.78
CA TRP A 62 -2.19 9.72 -3.08
C TRP A 62 -1.10 9.57 -4.14
N ASN A 63 -0.19 10.55 -4.24
CA ASN A 63 0.94 10.49 -5.16
C ASN A 63 1.89 9.32 -4.87
N GLU A 64 1.99 8.88 -3.61
CA GLU A 64 2.81 7.73 -3.21
C GLU A 64 2.16 6.39 -3.62
N ILE A 65 0.83 6.30 -3.63
CA ILE A 65 0.13 5.01 -3.83
C ILE A 65 -0.57 4.86 -5.19
N LYS A 66 -0.82 5.94 -5.94
CA LYS A 66 -1.59 5.89 -7.21
C LYS A 66 -1.01 4.93 -8.25
N ASP A 67 0.29 4.71 -8.21
CA ASP A 67 0.99 3.82 -9.14
C ASP A 67 1.21 2.42 -8.58
N ASP A 68 0.81 2.17 -7.33
CA ASP A 68 0.94 0.88 -6.67
C ASP A 68 0.11 -0.19 -7.41
N PRO A 69 0.68 -1.36 -7.73
CA PRO A 69 -0.03 -2.44 -8.40
C PRO A 69 -1.32 -2.87 -7.68
N VAL A 70 -1.34 -2.82 -6.35
CA VAL A 70 -2.52 -3.20 -5.55
C VAL A 70 -3.64 -2.17 -5.71
N VAL A 71 -3.28 -0.88 -5.74
CA VAL A 71 -4.26 0.20 -5.95
C VAL A 71 -4.85 0.09 -7.36
N LYS A 72 -4.00 -0.07 -8.39
CA LYS A 72 -4.45 -0.24 -9.77
C LYS A 72 -5.34 -1.47 -9.96
N ALA A 73 -4.96 -2.60 -9.37
CA ALA A 73 -5.77 -3.82 -9.43
C ALA A 73 -7.14 -3.62 -8.77
N TRP A 74 -7.20 -2.92 -7.63
CA TRP A 74 -8.46 -2.60 -6.99
C TRP A 74 -9.32 -1.66 -7.84
N GLU A 75 -8.73 -0.61 -8.43
CA GLU A 75 -9.45 0.29 -9.34
C GLU A 75 -10.00 -0.46 -10.54
N ASP A 76 -9.20 -1.30 -11.19
CA ASP A 76 -9.63 -2.11 -12.33
C ASP A 76 -10.81 -3.02 -11.98
N LEU A 77 -10.81 -3.62 -10.80
CA LEU A 77 -11.91 -4.46 -10.31
C LEU A 77 -13.20 -3.67 -10.03
N ASN A 78 -13.07 -2.39 -9.65
CA ASN A 78 -14.19 -1.55 -9.26
C ASN A 78 -14.57 -0.51 -10.32
N LYS A 79 -13.94 -0.55 -11.51
CA LYS A 79 -14.33 0.28 -12.64
C LYS A 79 -15.80 0.00 -13.01
N PRO A 80 -16.63 1.04 -13.21
CA PRO A 80 -17.99 0.84 -13.70
C PRO A 80 -17.94 0.08 -15.02
N LYS A 81 -18.68 -1.02 -15.12
CA LYS A 81 -18.90 -1.67 -16.40
C LYS A 81 -19.81 -0.76 -17.20
N VAL A 82 -19.26 -0.12 -18.23
CA VAL A 82 -20.08 0.53 -19.25
C VAL A 82 -20.75 -0.61 -20.01
N GLU A 83 -22.03 -0.86 -19.75
CA GLU A 83 -22.81 -1.72 -20.63
C GLU A 83 -22.88 -1.01 -22.00
N PRO A 84 -22.61 -1.70 -23.11
CA PRO A 84 -22.83 -1.12 -24.41
C PRO A 84 -24.30 -0.74 -24.47
N GLY A 85 -24.58 0.53 -24.73
CA GLY A 85 -25.94 1.01 -24.88
C GLY A 85 -26.63 0.16 -25.94
N ASP A 86 -27.84 -0.30 -25.63
CA ASP A 86 -28.83 -0.64 -26.64
C ASP A 86 -29.17 0.66 -27.40
N ASP A 87 -28.24 1.11 -28.24
CA ASP A 87 -28.47 2.12 -29.27
C ASP A 87 -29.07 1.39 -30.49
N ASP A 88 -30.25 0.79 -30.30
CA ASP A 88 -31.12 0.33 -31.38
C ASP A 88 -32.56 0.68 -30.99
N ASP A 89 -33.01 1.88 -31.39
CA ASP A 89 -34.38 2.19 -31.84
C ASP A 89 -34.47 3.60 -32.47
#